data_AF-A0A7X8XIJ7-F1
#
_entry.id   AF-A0A7X8XIJ7-F1
#
_cell.length_a   1.000
_cell.length_b   1.000
_cell.length_c   1.000
_cell.angle_alpha   90.00
_cell.angle_beta   90.00
_cell.angle_gamma   90.00
#
_symmetry.space_group_name_H-M   'P 1'
#
loop_
_entity.id
_entity.type
_entity.pdbx_description
1 polymer ?
#
loop_
_entity_poly.entity_id
_entity_poly.type
_entity_poly.pdbx_seq_one_letter_code
_entity_poly.pdbx_strand_id
1 'polypeptide(L)'
;MKINKTELQKALEKVKPGLSNKELVEQSTSFAFMGGRIVTYNDEISISHPVKDLNVTGAVKAQSLYAFLSKIKRDEIILEWEENQVVIKAGRSKAGLVLEQ
;
A
#
# COMPACT_ATOMS: atom_id res chain seq x y z
N MET A 1 1.42 13.34 -2.75
CA MET A 1 2.51 13.33 -1.74
C MET A 1 3.74 12.62 -2.29
N LYS A 2 4.94 12.96 -1.80
CA LYS A 2 6.21 12.29 -2.15
C LYS A 2 6.62 11.35 -1.01
N ILE A 3 7.09 10.16 -1.34
CA ILE A 3 7.57 9.18 -0.37
C ILE A 3 8.78 8.43 -0.92
N ASN A 4 9.69 8.02 -0.03
CA ASN A 4 10.77 7.14 -0.39
C ASN A 4 10.26 5.70 -0.55
N LYS A 5 10.50 5.10 -1.72
CA LYS A 5 10.12 3.73 -2.08
C LYS A 5 10.64 2.73 -1.06
N THR A 6 11.90 2.85 -0.66
CA THR A 6 12.54 1.92 0.28
C THR A 6 11.92 2.01 1.67
N GLU A 7 11.57 3.21 2.12
CA GLU A 7 10.85 3.39 3.39
C GLU A 7 9.45 2.79 3.33
N LEU A 8 8.71 3.03 2.24
CA LEU A 8 7.41 2.41 2.01
C LEU A 8 7.52 0.88 2.00
N GLN A 9 8.46 0.31 1.23
CA GLN A 9 8.68 -1.14 1.18
C GLN A 9 9.01 -1.72 2.55
N LYS A 10 9.87 -1.05 3.34
CA LYS A 10 10.16 -1.46 4.71
C LYS A 10 8.92 -1.45 5.61
N ALA A 11 8.05 -0.44 5.46
CA ALA A 11 6.79 -0.39 6.19
C ALA A 11 5.86 -1.55 5.79
N LEU A 12 5.74 -1.81 4.48
CA LEU A 12 4.93 -2.92 3.94
C LEU A 12 5.44 -4.28 4.41
N GLU A 13 6.75 -4.53 4.41
CA GLU A 13 7.31 -5.81 4.90
C GLU A 13 7.04 -6.05 6.39
N LYS A 14 6.95 -5.00 7.21
CA LYS A 14 6.62 -5.14 8.64
C LYS A 14 5.18 -5.59 8.87
N VAL A 15 4.25 -5.14 8.03
CA VAL A 15 2.82 -5.46 8.15
C VAL A 15 2.43 -6.66 7.31
N LYS A 16 3.24 -7.06 6.33
CA LYS A 16 3.02 -8.22 5.45
C LYS A 16 2.58 -9.52 6.15
N PRO A 17 3.08 -9.90 7.36
CA PRO A 17 2.61 -11.11 8.01
C PRO A 17 1.11 -11.11 8.33
N GLY A 18 0.48 -9.94 8.45
CA GLY A 18 -0.96 -9.79 8.63
C GLY A 18 -1.77 -9.89 7.33
N LEU A 19 -1.14 -10.16 6.18
CA LEU A 19 -1.85 -10.50 4.95
C LEU A 19 -2.24 -11.98 4.97
N SER A 20 -3.43 -12.28 4.45
CA SER A 20 -3.84 -13.66 4.17
C SER A 20 -3.30 -14.11 2.81
N ASN A 21 -2.98 -15.41 2.70
CA ASN A 21 -2.72 -16.04 1.40
C ASN A 21 -4.02 -16.49 0.71
N LYS A 22 -5.18 -16.38 1.38
CA LYS A 22 -6.48 -16.80 0.88
C LYS A 22 -7.39 -15.58 0.79
N GLU A 23 -7.94 -15.30 -0.39
CA GLU A 23 -8.94 -14.24 -0.64
C GLU A 23 -10.33 -14.53 -0.02
N LEU A 24 -10.44 -15.49 0.91
CA LEU A 24 -11.71 -15.84 1.56
C LEU A 24 -12.25 -14.73 2.48
N VAL A 25 -11.35 -13.89 2.99
CA VAL A 25 -11.70 -12.70 3.79
C VAL A 25 -11.48 -11.47 2.94
N GLU A 26 -12.52 -10.64 2.83
CA GLU A 26 -12.49 -9.39 2.08
C GLU A 26 -11.36 -8.47 2.60
N GLN A 27 -10.60 -7.86 1.68
CA GLN A 27 -9.44 -7.00 1.96
C GLN A 27 -8.28 -7.64 2.76
N SER A 28 -8.33 -8.93 3.09
CA SER A 28 -7.24 -9.62 3.81
C SER A 28 -5.96 -9.76 2.99
N THR A 29 -6.03 -9.53 1.68
CA THR A 29 -4.88 -9.49 0.76
C THR A 29 -4.41 -8.08 0.45
N SER A 30 -4.88 -7.09 1.21
CA SER A 30 -4.67 -5.66 0.95
C SER A 30 -3.98 -4.93 2.09
N PHE A 31 -3.32 -3.85 1.71
CA PHE A 31 -2.79 -2.87 2.64
C PHE A 31 -3.84 -1.78 2.84
N ALA A 32 -4.36 -1.67 4.06
CA ALA A 32 -5.26 -0.59 4.45
C ALA A 32 -4.42 0.62 4.92
N PHE A 33 -4.61 1.74 4.26
CA PHE A 33 -4.07 3.03 4.65
C PHE A 33 -5.10 3.70 5.56
N MET A 34 -4.69 4.10 6.76
CA MET A 34 -5.61 4.59 7.81
C MET A 34 -5.05 5.82 8.53
N GLY A 35 -4.88 6.94 7.82
CA GLY A 35 -4.57 8.24 8.46
C GLY A 35 -3.28 8.21 9.30
N GLY A 36 -2.14 8.02 8.64
CA GLY A 36 -0.79 8.05 9.23
C GLY A 36 -0.22 6.67 9.55
N ARG A 37 -0.89 5.59 9.11
CA ARG A 37 -0.42 4.22 9.29
C ARG A 37 -0.89 3.31 8.17
N ILE A 38 -0.16 2.22 7.97
CA ILE A 38 -0.55 1.10 7.12
C ILE A 38 -0.95 -0.05 8.05
N VAL A 39 -2.05 -0.69 7.74
CA VAL A 39 -2.64 -1.79 8.50
C VAL A 39 -2.84 -2.97 7.57
N THR A 40 -2.58 -4.17 8.07
CA THR A 40 -2.97 -5.43 7.46
C THR A 40 -3.78 -6.21 8.48
N TYR A 41 -4.69 -7.02 7.97
CA TYR A 41 -5.57 -7.82 8.78
C TYR A 41 -5.86 -9.14 8.08
N ASN A 42 -5.78 -10.23 8.84
CA ASN A 42 -6.37 -11.50 8.49
C ASN A 42 -7.21 -11.99 9.70
N ASP A 43 -7.85 -13.14 9.59
CA ASP A 43 -8.70 -13.68 10.67
C ASP A 43 -7.98 -13.89 12.02
N GLU A 44 -6.64 -13.96 12.01
CA GLU A 44 -5.84 -14.35 13.16
C GLU A 44 -5.10 -13.17 13.80
N ILE A 45 -4.59 -12.24 13.00
CA ILE A 45 -3.73 -11.15 13.44
C ILE A 45 -4.01 -9.84 12.69
N SER A 46 -3.80 -8.73 13.40
CA SER A 46 -3.76 -7.38 12.83
C SER A 46 -2.41 -6.74 13.12
N ILE A 47 -1.76 -6.22 12.08
CA ILE A 47 -0.47 -5.54 12.23
C ILE A 47 -0.58 -4.14 11.65
N SER A 48 -0.13 -3.15 12.41
CA SER A 48 -0.06 -1.77 11.95
C SER A 48 1.34 -1.20 12.07
N HIS A 49 1.70 -0.34 11.11
CA HIS A 49 2.95 0.39 11.14
C HIS A 49 2.70 1.87 10.83
N PRO A 50 3.13 2.81 11.70
CA PRO A 50 3.02 4.23 11.41
C PRO A 50 3.89 4.60 10.21
N VAL A 51 3.38 5.47 9.35
CA VAL A 51 4.12 6.04 8.23
C VAL A 51 3.91 7.54 8.25
N LYS A 52 5.02 8.26 8.34
CA LYS A 52 5.00 9.71 8.45
C LYS A 52 4.38 10.33 7.19
N ASP A 53 3.62 11.41 7.39
CA ASP A 53 3.00 12.22 6.33
C ASP A 53 2.00 11.47 5.44
N LEU A 54 1.58 10.26 5.82
CA LEU A 54 0.63 9.42 5.10
C LEU A 54 -0.81 9.64 5.58
N ASN A 55 -1.34 10.86 5.42
CA ASN A 55 -2.65 11.24 5.96
C ASN A 55 -3.80 10.90 5.00
N VAL A 56 -3.88 9.63 4.59
CA VAL A 56 -4.77 9.12 3.54
C VAL A 56 -5.47 7.85 3.98
N THR A 57 -6.61 7.54 3.35
CA THR A 57 -7.46 6.42 3.69
C THR A 57 -7.86 5.62 2.45
N GLY A 58 -7.82 4.30 2.54
CA GLY A 58 -8.23 3.39 1.47
C GLY A 58 -7.44 2.09 1.51
N ALA A 59 -7.93 1.05 0.85
CA ALA A 59 -7.26 -0.25 0.78
C ALA A 59 -6.74 -0.53 -0.63
N VAL A 60 -5.55 -1.10 -0.73
CA VAL A 60 -4.92 -1.44 -2.02
C VAL A 60 -4.40 -2.87 -2.00
N LYS A 61 -4.75 -3.66 -3.03
CA LYS A 61 -4.25 -5.04 -3.18
C LYS A 61 -2.73 -5.11 -3.11
N ALA A 62 -2.23 -5.92 -2.18
CA ALA A 62 -0.80 -6.05 -1.93
C ALA A 62 -0.06 -6.52 -3.19
N GLN A 63 -0.62 -7.48 -3.91
CA GLN A 63 -0.03 -8.01 -5.14
C GLN A 63 0.18 -6.90 -6.18
N SER A 64 -0.83 -6.06 -6.43
CA SER A 64 -0.77 -4.96 -7.40
C SER A 64 0.26 -3.91 -6.99
N LEU A 65 0.30 -3.56 -5.70
CA LEU A 65 1.27 -2.61 -5.16
C LEU A 65 2.70 -3.13 -5.30
N TYR A 66 2.98 -4.36 -4.86
CA TYR A 66 4.31 -4.97 -5.00
C TYR A 66 4.73 -5.17 -6.46
N ALA A 67 3.81 -5.57 -7.33
CA ALA A 67 4.09 -5.74 -8.76
C ALA A 67 4.48 -4.41 -9.42
N PHE A 68 3.93 -3.29 -8.96
CA PHE A 68 4.37 -1.97 -9.40
C PHE A 68 5.72 -1.59 -8.78
N LEU A 69 5.86 -1.65 -7.46
CA LEU A 69 7.07 -1.23 -6.75
C LEU A 69 8.32 -1.99 -7.19
N SER A 70 8.20 -3.28 -7.52
CA SER A 70 9.31 -4.12 -8.01
C SER A 70 9.86 -3.66 -9.38
N LYS A 71 9.04 -2.99 -10.20
CA LYS A 71 9.44 -2.48 -11.52
C LYS A 71 10.09 -1.09 -11.46
N ILE A 72 9.98 -0.40 -10.33
CA ILE A 72 10.43 0.97 -10.15
C ILE A 72 11.87 0.98 -9.61
N LYS A 73 12.81 1.49 -10.40
CA LYS A 73 14.22 1.65 -9.96
C LYS A 73 14.48 2.93 -9.17
N ARG A 74 13.56 3.91 -9.23
CA ARG A 74 13.70 5.19 -8.52
C ARG A 74 13.44 5.01 -7.02
N ASP A 75 14.06 5.87 -6.22
CA ASP A 75 13.86 5.92 -4.78
C ASP A 75 12.72 6.85 -4.38
N GLU A 76 12.46 7.91 -5.15
CA GLU A 76 11.30 8.79 -4.91
C GLU A 76 10.11 8.34 -5.76
N ILE A 77 8.95 8.20 -5.12
CA ILE A 77 7.66 7.99 -5.77
C ILE A 77 6.66 9.05 -5.32
N ILE A 78 5.70 9.37 -6.20
CA ILE A 78 4.62 10.29 -5.95
C ILE A 78 3.33 9.48 -5.85
N LEU A 79 2.59 9.64 -4.76
CA LEU A 79 1.27 9.08 -4.55
C LEU A 79 0.23 10.20 -4.68
N GLU A 80 -0.70 10.04 -5.61
CA GLU A 80 -1.86 10.91 -5.80
C GLU A 80 -3.11 10.11 -5.46
N TRP A 81 -3.86 10.56 -4.46
CA TRP A 81 -5.08 9.89 -4.01
C TRP A 81 -6.28 10.53 -4.68
N GLU A 82 -7.08 9.71 -5.33
CA GLU A 82 -8.34 10.07 -5.98
C GLU A 82 -9.48 9.33 -5.27
N GLU A 83 -10.72 9.61 -5.65
CA GLU A 83 -11.91 9.06 -4.99
C GLU A 83 -11.98 7.53 -5.03
N ASN A 84 -11.51 6.91 -6.12
CA ASN A 84 -11.63 5.46 -6.35
C ASN A 84 -10.29 4.75 -6.56
N GLN A 85 -9.16 5.46 -6.53
CA GLN A 85 -7.86 4.89 -6.83
C GLN A 85 -6.73 5.69 -6.18
N VAL A 86 -5.57 5.05 -6.04
CA VAL A 86 -4.30 5.71 -5.83
C VAL A 86 -3.44 5.64 -7.09
N VAL A 87 -3.02 6.80 -7.58
CA VAL A 87 -2.12 6.93 -8.72
C VAL A 87 -0.68 7.04 -8.21
N ILE A 88 0.15 6.08 -8.58
CA ILE A 88 1.57 6.03 -8.22
C ILE A 88 2.41 6.42 -9.43
N LYS A 89 3.24 7.46 -9.30
CA LYS A 89 4.16 7.93 -10.32
C LYS A 89 5.61 7.82 -9.86
N ALA A 90 6.51 7.42 -10.76
CA ALA A 90 7.95 7.47 -10.55
C ALA A 90 8.65 7.87 -11.85
N GLY A 91 8.83 9.17 -12.06
CA GLY A 91 9.25 9.75 -13.34
C GLY A 91 8.27 9.40 -14.46
N ARG A 92 8.71 8.65 -15.48
CA ARG A 92 7.85 8.25 -16.63
C ARG A 92 6.90 7.08 -16.32
N SER A 93 7.15 6.31 -15.27
CA SER A 93 6.29 5.18 -14.90
C SER A 93 5.09 5.69 -14.10
N LYS A 94 3.89 5.24 -14.46
CA LYS A 94 2.63 5.57 -13.80
C LYS A 94 1.75 4.32 -13.70
N ALA A 95 1.09 4.13 -12.57
CA ALA A 95 0.02 3.12 -12.40
C ALA A 95 -1.12 3.70 -11.55
N GLY A 96 -2.36 3.37 -11.88
CA GLY A 96 -3.52 3.57 -11.02
C GLY A 96 -3.87 2.25 -10.35
N LEU A 97 -3.99 2.25 -9.02
CA LEU A 97 -4.42 1.10 -8.24
C LEU A 97 -5.79 1.43 -7.64
N VAL A 98 -6.83 0.71 -8.07
CA VAL A 98 -8.20 0.90 -7.59
C VAL A 98 -8.26 0.61 -6.09
N LEU A 99 -8.96 1.47 -5.35
CA LEU A 99 -9.21 1.27 -3.93
C LEU A 99 -10.28 0.19 -3.75
N GLU A 100 -10.03 -0.72 -2.82
CA GLU A 100 -11.05 -1.69 -2.43
C GLU A 100 -12.09 -1.01 -1.54
N GLN A 101 -13.36 -1.36 -1.78
CA GLN A 101 -14.52 -0.93 -0.98
C GLN A 101 -14.76 -1.91 0.15
#